data_AF-A0A9P1DLW8-F1
#
_entry.id   AF-A0A9P1DLW8-F1
#
_cell.length_a   1.000
_cell.length_b   1.000
_cell.length_c   1.000
_cell.angle_alpha   90.00
_cell.angle_beta   90.00
_cell.angle_gamma   90.00
#
_symmetry.space_group_name_H-M   'P 1'
#
loop_
_entity.id
_entity.type
_entity.pdbx_description
1 polymer ?
#
loop_
_entity_poly.entity_id
_entity_poly.type
_entity_poly.pdbx_seq_one_letter_code
_entity_poly.pdbx_strand_id
1 'polypeptide(L)'
;MRTSHLLEASAYLTKQHALRAPFYIKAARKSFQKGLKQQQGIDKSNSDPFIKQHEGQLQVLGALDLAPENPEIWLEAAKVSLSLASLGESEGEVQHALAMFARAAKLDGTKLQAALAWLGRKEAEKETREEKQLRKLVRGQVKKWNESQVPDIPITFVSTLKDGICFGKSSGVKRKQPEEVTKIVDSLQVRNVFPTKVLSVNVLSLLPEGFTKRLADLAVQKYQQFSKKFPDIDPNDLNDKFFGFQSTTADRLDAGDIQKWPEMYRDSEDFKILTRVMKGALEGFLDRTGAPLPRQAGDYGLVLWAAVYPGNGGRHGYHVHQGSASSCVLYARVAGASTPISFIDPRGAPPVEDYEQYEKEPERDFEPKAPFHHNEYFFPREGDLVCFPSWLVHNVPSHWESETRVAFAANLQGQGAWDSWFHTSTAWT
;
A
#
# COMPACT_ATOMS: atom_id res chain seq x y z
N MET A 1 19.26 -20.26 2.09
CA MET A 1 18.60 -19.25 2.95
C MET A 1 17.95 -18.12 2.16
N ARG A 2 18.58 -17.49 1.16
CA ARG A 2 17.90 -16.41 0.38
C ARG A 2 16.60 -16.84 -0.33
N THR A 3 16.47 -18.12 -0.68
CA THR A 3 15.29 -18.66 -1.35
C THR A 3 14.08 -18.84 -0.44
N SER A 4 14.24 -19.07 0.86
CA SER A 4 13.10 -19.29 1.77
C SER A 4 12.34 -18.00 2.05
N HIS A 5 13.07 -16.91 2.32
CA HIS A 5 12.47 -15.60 2.61
C HIS A 5 11.66 -15.03 1.44
N LEU A 6 12.13 -15.23 0.20
CA LEU A 6 11.38 -14.83 -0.99
C LEU A 6 10.08 -15.64 -1.18
N LEU A 7 10.08 -16.92 -0.84
CA LEU A 7 8.88 -17.76 -0.90
C LEU A 7 7.85 -17.33 0.15
N GLU A 8 8.31 -17.03 1.36
CA GLU A 8 7.45 -16.52 2.45
C GLU A 8 6.86 -15.16 2.10
N ALA A 9 7.68 -14.23 1.59
CA ALA A 9 7.22 -12.94 1.11
C ALA A 9 6.19 -13.11 -0.02
N SER A 10 6.44 -13.98 -0.99
CA SER A 10 5.50 -14.26 -2.09
C SER A 10 4.17 -14.86 -1.59
N ALA A 11 4.22 -15.76 -0.61
CA ALA A 11 3.03 -16.33 0.01
C ALA A 11 2.21 -15.26 0.77
N TYR A 12 2.90 -14.40 1.53
CA TYR A 12 2.28 -13.26 2.20
C TYR A 12 1.60 -12.31 1.20
N LEU A 13 2.30 -11.92 0.14
CA LEU A 13 1.77 -11.01 -0.89
C LEU A 13 0.56 -11.62 -1.59
N THR A 14 0.62 -12.91 -1.97
CA THR A 14 -0.53 -13.63 -2.56
C THR A 14 -1.74 -13.58 -1.63
N LYS A 15 -1.54 -13.83 -0.33
CA LYS A 15 -2.62 -13.76 0.67
C LYS A 15 -3.19 -12.35 0.77
N GLN A 16 -2.33 -11.34 0.87
CA GLN A 16 -2.76 -9.94 0.95
C GLN A 16 -3.55 -9.53 -0.30
N HIS A 17 -3.04 -9.82 -1.49
CA HIS A 17 -3.73 -9.49 -2.73
C HIS A 17 -5.12 -10.14 -2.82
N ALA A 18 -5.26 -11.38 -2.36
CA ALA A 18 -6.56 -12.07 -2.31
C ALA A 18 -7.57 -11.40 -1.36
N LEU A 19 -7.11 -10.84 -0.24
CA LEU A 19 -7.94 -10.09 0.70
C LEU A 19 -8.34 -8.71 0.14
N ARG A 20 -7.40 -8.06 -0.56
CA ARG A 20 -7.55 -6.69 -1.05
C ARG A 20 -8.41 -6.61 -2.31
N ALA A 21 -8.29 -7.54 -3.27
CA ALA A 21 -9.01 -7.46 -4.55
C ALA A 21 -10.56 -7.31 -4.40
N PRO A 22 -11.26 -8.03 -3.49
CA PRO A 22 -12.68 -7.81 -3.23
C PRO A 22 -13.04 -6.38 -2.79
N PHE A 23 -12.14 -5.67 -2.10
CA PHE A 23 -12.37 -4.27 -1.70
C PHE A 23 -12.55 -3.38 -2.93
N TYR A 24 -11.71 -3.55 -3.95
CA TYR A 24 -11.77 -2.77 -5.19
C TYR A 24 -13.03 -3.07 -6.00
N ILE A 25 -13.51 -4.32 -6.02
CA ILE A 25 -14.82 -4.65 -6.59
C ILE A 25 -15.95 -3.93 -5.85
N LYS A 26 -15.91 -3.92 -4.51
CA LYS A 26 -16.89 -3.19 -3.69
C LYS A 26 -16.82 -1.67 -3.95
N ALA A 27 -15.63 -1.11 -4.11
CA ALA A 27 -15.41 0.29 -4.44
C ALA A 27 -15.92 0.65 -5.86
N ALA A 28 -15.71 -0.23 -6.85
CA ALA A 28 -16.25 -0.09 -8.19
C ALA A 28 -17.79 -0.06 -8.18
N ARG A 29 -18.43 -0.96 -7.42
CA ARG A 29 -19.89 -0.96 -7.22
C ARG A 29 -20.38 0.33 -6.58
N LYS A 30 -19.69 0.84 -5.56
CA LYS A 30 -20.02 2.14 -4.93
C LYS A 30 -19.93 3.29 -5.95
N SER A 31 -18.94 3.26 -6.83
CA SER A 31 -18.77 4.26 -7.90
C SER A 31 -19.94 4.20 -8.88
N PHE A 32 -20.33 3.00 -9.34
CA PHE A 32 -21.53 2.83 -10.17
C PHE A 32 -22.79 3.39 -9.51
N GLN A 33 -23.04 3.07 -8.23
CA GLN A 33 -24.22 3.57 -7.51
C GLN A 33 -24.22 5.10 -7.36
N LYS A 34 -23.05 5.73 -7.21
CA LYS A 34 -22.95 7.20 -7.21
C LYS A 34 -23.23 7.77 -8.60
N GLY A 35 -22.68 7.17 -9.66
CA GLY A 35 -22.96 7.57 -11.04
C GLY A 35 -24.45 7.50 -11.38
N LEU A 36 -25.16 6.44 -10.95
CA LEU A 36 -26.61 6.36 -11.11
C LEU A 36 -27.36 7.52 -10.43
N LYS A 37 -26.96 7.88 -9.20
CA LYS A 37 -27.57 9.01 -8.49
C LYS A 37 -27.31 10.34 -9.20
N GLN A 38 -26.12 10.51 -9.79
CA GLN A 38 -25.79 11.70 -10.58
C GLN A 38 -26.62 11.77 -11.86
N GLN A 39 -26.73 10.66 -12.60
CA GLN A 39 -27.56 10.56 -13.80
C GLN A 39 -29.05 10.85 -13.51
N GLN A 40 -29.54 10.48 -12.33
CA GLN A 40 -30.89 10.75 -11.86
C GLN A 40 -31.08 12.16 -11.28
N GLY A 41 -30.03 12.98 -11.21
CA GLY A 41 -30.07 14.32 -10.60
C GLY A 41 -30.26 14.31 -9.07
N ILE A 42 -30.13 13.15 -8.42
CA ILE A 42 -30.22 12.99 -6.96
C ILE A 42 -28.94 13.50 -6.30
N ASP A 43 -27.79 13.17 -6.88
CA ASP A 43 -26.48 13.65 -6.42
C ASP A 43 -25.99 14.77 -7.34
N LYS A 44 -25.91 15.99 -6.80
CA LYS A 44 -25.43 17.18 -7.51
C LYS A 44 -23.95 17.45 -7.27
N SER A 45 -23.27 16.61 -6.48
CA SER A 45 -21.83 16.71 -6.32
C SER A 45 -21.17 16.18 -7.58
N ASN A 46 -20.57 17.10 -8.35
CA ASN A 46 -19.84 16.81 -9.57
C ASN A 46 -20.68 15.99 -10.59
N SER A 47 -21.66 16.65 -11.22
CA SER A 47 -22.81 16.10 -11.97
C SER A 47 -22.52 15.21 -13.20
N ASP A 48 -21.31 14.67 -13.33
CA ASP A 48 -20.91 13.87 -14.48
C ASP A 48 -20.80 12.37 -14.10
N PRO A 49 -21.80 11.53 -14.46
CA PRO A 49 -21.75 10.09 -14.22
C PRO A 49 -20.59 9.40 -14.94
N PHE A 50 -20.02 10.01 -15.98
CA PHE A 50 -18.84 9.49 -16.69
C PHE A 50 -17.61 9.46 -15.79
N ILE A 51 -17.43 10.45 -14.90
CA ILE A 51 -16.34 10.45 -13.93
C ILE A 51 -16.46 9.24 -13.01
N LYS A 52 -17.67 8.90 -12.56
CA LYS A 52 -17.90 7.71 -11.71
C LYS A 52 -17.80 6.39 -12.46
N GLN A 53 -18.14 6.38 -13.74
CA GLN A 53 -17.83 5.27 -14.62
C GLN A 53 -16.31 5.03 -14.66
N HIS A 54 -15.53 6.07 -14.95
CA HIS A 54 -14.07 5.99 -15.05
C HIS A 54 -13.41 5.58 -13.72
N GLU A 55 -13.79 6.23 -12.60
CA GLU A 55 -13.34 5.85 -11.25
C GLU A 55 -13.64 4.37 -10.97
N GLY A 56 -14.84 3.91 -11.31
CA GLY A 56 -15.25 2.51 -11.15
C GLY A 56 -14.41 1.55 -11.97
N GLN A 57 -14.09 1.91 -13.22
CA GLN A 57 -13.23 1.11 -14.09
C GLN A 57 -11.80 1.01 -13.53
N LEU A 58 -11.24 2.11 -13.02
CA LEU A 58 -9.93 2.08 -12.35
C LEU A 58 -9.92 1.11 -11.16
N GLN A 59 -10.99 1.07 -10.37
CA GLN A 59 -11.10 0.08 -9.28
C GLN A 59 -11.19 -1.35 -9.81
N VAL A 60 -11.94 -1.59 -10.90
CA VAL A 60 -11.94 -2.91 -11.56
C VAL A 60 -10.53 -3.32 -11.96
N LEU A 61 -9.75 -2.42 -12.56
CA LEU A 61 -8.36 -2.69 -12.93
C LEU A 61 -7.51 -3.04 -11.72
N GLY A 62 -7.64 -2.30 -10.61
CA GLY A 62 -6.93 -2.63 -9.37
C GLY A 62 -7.28 -4.01 -8.81
N ALA A 63 -8.55 -4.41 -8.87
CA ALA A 63 -8.96 -5.76 -8.44
C ALA A 63 -8.32 -6.86 -9.29
N LEU A 64 -8.33 -6.68 -10.62
CA LEU A 64 -7.80 -7.64 -11.58
C LEU A 64 -6.28 -7.74 -11.54
N ASP A 65 -5.60 -6.63 -11.29
CA ASP A 65 -4.16 -6.57 -11.14
C ASP A 65 -3.67 -7.26 -9.85
N LEU A 66 -4.42 -7.11 -8.74
CA LEU A 66 -4.12 -7.81 -7.50
C LEU A 66 -4.39 -9.33 -7.59
N ALA A 67 -5.48 -9.73 -8.26
CA ALA A 67 -5.91 -11.13 -8.32
C ALA A 67 -6.10 -11.67 -9.76
N PRO A 68 -5.06 -11.68 -10.60
CA PRO A 68 -5.16 -11.96 -12.04
C PRO A 68 -5.51 -13.41 -12.36
N GLU A 69 -5.36 -14.32 -11.40
CA GLU A 69 -5.68 -15.75 -11.53
C GLU A 69 -6.91 -16.16 -10.71
N ASN A 70 -7.64 -15.21 -10.12
CA ASN A 70 -8.83 -15.52 -9.32
C ASN A 70 -10.11 -15.45 -10.18
N PRO A 71 -10.72 -16.60 -10.55
CA PRO A 71 -11.90 -16.62 -11.43
C PRO A 71 -13.11 -15.89 -10.85
N GLU A 72 -13.27 -15.82 -9.52
CA GLU A 72 -14.37 -15.09 -8.90
C GLU A 72 -14.20 -13.58 -9.04
N ILE A 73 -12.97 -13.06 -8.89
CA ILE A 73 -12.68 -11.64 -9.08
C ILE A 73 -12.92 -11.22 -10.52
N TRP A 74 -12.52 -12.05 -11.50
CA TRP A 74 -12.84 -11.82 -12.90
C TRP A 74 -14.34 -11.81 -13.19
N LEU A 75 -15.08 -12.76 -12.61
CA LEU A 75 -16.53 -12.82 -12.77
C LEU A 75 -17.19 -11.57 -12.17
N GLU A 76 -16.79 -11.14 -10.99
CA GLU A 76 -17.32 -9.94 -10.35
C GLU A 76 -16.92 -8.65 -11.08
N ALA A 77 -15.68 -8.56 -11.56
CA ALA A 77 -15.20 -7.48 -12.41
C ALA A 77 -16.05 -7.34 -13.69
N ALA A 78 -16.36 -8.45 -14.36
CA ALA A 78 -17.22 -8.47 -15.53
C ALA A 78 -18.63 -7.94 -15.24
N LYS A 79 -19.23 -8.37 -14.12
CA LYS A 79 -20.56 -7.92 -13.68
C LYS A 79 -20.57 -6.41 -13.47
N VAL A 80 -19.58 -5.89 -12.72
CA VAL A 80 -19.51 -4.47 -12.38
C VAL A 80 -19.16 -3.61 -13.58
N SER A 81 -18.25 -4.06 -14.45
CA SER A 81 -17.91 -3.36 -15.70
C SER A 81 -19.12 -3.23 -16.62
N LEU A 82 -19.96 -4.26 -16.71
CA LEU A 82 -21.18 -4.19 -17.49
C LEU A 82 -22.19 -3.19 -16.90
N SER A 83 -22.32 -3.12 -15.57
CA SER A 83 -23.13 -2.10 -14.92
C SER A 83 -22.56 -0.70 -15.17
N LEU A 84 -21.24 -0.50 -15.02
CA LEU A 84 -20.56 0.77 -15.31
C LEU A 84 -20.75 1.22 -16.76
N ALA A 85 -20.74 0.30 -17.72
CA ALA A 85 -21.01 0.59 -19.13
C ALA A 85 -22.39 1.22 -19.36
N SER A 86 -23.37 1.00 -18.46
CA SER A 86 -24.70 1.61 -18.57
C SER A 86 -24.74 3.10 -18.18
N LEU A 87 -23.67 3.63 -17.58
CA LEU A 87 -23.55 5.06 -17.23
C LEU A 87 -23.09 5.92 -18.42
N GLY A 88 -22.58 5.33 -19.50
CA GLY A 88 -22.03 6.05 -20.66
C GLY A 88 -22.36 5.38 -22.00
N GLU A 89 -21.83 5.94 -23.07
CA GLU A 89 -22.19 5.56 -24.46
C GLU A 89 -21.13 4.68 -25.17
N SER A 90 -20.07 4.26 -24.47
CA SER A 90 -18.94 3.57 -25.10
C SER A 90 -19.23 2.08 -25.36
N GLU A 91 -19.39 1.71 -26.64
CA GLU A 91 -19.49 0.31 -27.08
C GLU A 91 -18.30 -0.56 -26.64
N GLY A 92 -17.11 0.05 -26.44
CA GLY A 92 -15.90 -0.65 -26.00
C GLY A 92 -16.02 -1.28 -24.61
N GLU A 93 -16.82 -0.68 -23.73
CA GLU A 93 -16.99 -1.16 -22.35
C GLU A 93 -17.71 -2.50 -22.28
N VAL A 94 -18.64 -2.76 -23.21
CA VAL A 94 -19.34 -4.04 -23.32
C VAL A 94 -18.35 -5.14 -23.73
N GLN A 95 -17.40 -4.83 -24.62
CA GLN A 95 -16.35 -5.77 -25.03
C GLN A 95 -15.41 -6.09 -23.88
N HIS A 96 -15.05 -5.11 -23.04
CA HIS A 96 -14.26 -5.36 -21.82
C HIS A 96 -14.98 -6.31 -20.86
N ALA A 97 -16.27 -6.10 -20.60
CA ALA A 97 -17.05 -6.99 -19.75
C ALA A 97 -17.14 -8.43 -20.32
N LEU A 98 -17.33 -8.57 -21.64
CA LEU A 98 -17.32 -9.86 -22.32
C LEU A 98 -15.95 -10.55 -22.18
N ALA A 99 -14.86 -9.82 -22.36
CA ALA A 99 -13.52 -10.35 -22.21
C ALA A 99 -13.23 -10.83 -20.79
N MET A 100 -13.70 -10.09 -19.78
CA MET A 100 -13.62 -10.48 -18.38
C MET A 100 -14.45 -11.74 -18.07
N PHE A 101 -15.68 -11.86 -18.60
CA PHE A 101 -16.48 -13.09 -18.47
C PHE A 101 -15.78 -14.29 -19.12
N ALA A 102 -15.21 -14.10 -20.31
CA ALA A 102 -14.46 -15.15 -21.00
C ALA A 102 -13.23 -15.59 -20.19
N ARG A 103 -12.47 -14.64 -19.63
CA ARG A 103 -11.32 -14.92 -18.76
C ARG A 103 -11.73 -15.69 -17.50
N ALA A 104 -12.81 -15.28 -16.83
CA ALA A 104 -13.35 -16.00 -15.66
C ALA A 104 -13.68 -17.46 -15.98
N ALA A 105 -14.39 -17.70 -17.08
CA ALA A 105 -14.79 -19.03 -17.52
C ALA A 105 -13.59 -19.91 -17.97
N LYS A 106 -12.53 -19.30 -18.51
CA LYS A 106 -11.30 -20.02 -18.84
C LYS A 106 -10.49 -20.43 -17.62
N LEU A 107 -10.45 -19.57 -16.59
CA LEU A 107 -9.80 -19.88 -15.33
C LEU A 107 -10.55 -20.97 -14.55
N ASP A 108 -11.88 -20.95 -14.61
CA ASP A 108 -12.75 -21.94 -14.00
C ASP A 108 -14.04 -22.08 -14.82
N GLY A 109 -14.21 -23.24 -15.49
CA GLY A 109 -15.34 -23.52 -16.37
C GLY A 109 -16.71 -23.35 -15.69
N THR A 110 -16.79 -23.54 -14.36
CA THR A 110 -18.03 -23.35 -13.61
C THR A 110 -18.52 -21.90 -13.63
N LYS A 111 -17.63 -20.92 -13.87
CA LYS A 111 -17.99 -19.51 -13.97
C LYS A 111 -18.80 -19.17 -15.21
N LEU A 112 -18.77 -20.00 -16.26
CA LEU A 112 -19.65 -19.81 -17.43
C LEU A 112 -21.13 -19.90 -17.02
N GLN A 113 -21.48 -20.93 -16.22
CA GLN A 113 -22.85 -21.10 -15.73
C GLN A 113 -23.22 -20.00 -14.73
N ALA A 114 -22.30 -19.60 -13.84
CA ALA A 114 -22.52 -18.49 -12.93
C ALA A 114 -22.77 -17.16 -13.68
N ALA A 115 -22.03 -16.91 -14.77
CA ALA A 115 -22.24 -15.76 -15.64
C ALA A 115 -23.61 -15.80 -16.33
N LEU A 116 -23.99 -16.94 -16.93
CA LEU A 116 -25.29 -17.12 -17.57
C LEU A 116 -26.46 -16.97 -16.60
N ALA A 117 -26.32 -17.49 -15.37
CA ALA A 117 -27.30 -17.35 -14.30
C ALA A 117 -27.48 -15.87 -13.91
N TRP A 118 -26.37 -15.15 -13.69
CA TRP A 118 -26.42 -13.72 -13.36
C TRP A 118 -26.99 -12.88 -14.51
N LEU A 119 -26.54 -13.11 -15.75
CA LEU A 119 -27.05 -12.43 -16.95
C LEU A 119 -28.54 -12.72 -17.17
N GLY A 120 -29.02 -13.89 -16.72
CA GLY A 120 -30.40 -14.33 -16.83
C GLY A 120 -31.31 -14.03 -15.64
N ARG A 121 -30.80 -13.44 -14.55
CA ARG A 121 -31.61 -13.12 -13.36
C ARG A 121 -32.79 -12.21 -13.71
N LYS A 122 -33.90 -12.38 -12.99
CA LYS A 122 -35.03 -11.44 -13.05
C LYS A 122 -34.56 -10.03 -12.69
N GLU A 123 -35.23 -9.03 -13.23
CA GLU A 123 -34.89 -7.62 -13.02
C GLU A 123 -34.83 -7.31 -11.52
N ALA A 124 -33.74 -6.70 -11.08
CA ALA A 124 -33.67 -6.14 -9.74
C ALA A 124 -34.43 -4.81 -9.72
N GLU A 125 -35.08 -4.47 -8.61
CA GLU A 125 -35.86 -3.23 -8.46
C GLU A 125 -35.05 -1.94 -8.78
N LYS A 126 -33.72 -2.02 -8.70
CA LYS A 126 -32.81 -0.87 -8.89
C LYS A 126 -32.07 -0.87 -10.23
N GLU A 127 -32.40 -1.76 -11.16
CA GLU A 127 -31.71 -1.88 -12.43
C GLU A 127 -32.25 -0.89 -13.48
N THR A 128 -31.38 -0.14 -14.14
CA THR A 128 -31.77 0.82 -15.19
C THR A 128 -32.22 0.11 -16.47
N ARG A 129 -32.92 0.83 -17.36
CA ARG A 129 -33.33 0.28 -18.66
C ARG A 129 -32.11 -0.08 -19.51
N GLU A 130 -31.08 0.74 -19.44
CA GLU A 130 -29.82 0.63 -20.16
C GLU A 130 -29.04 -0.60 -19.68
N GLU A 131 -28.90 -0.79 -18.37
CA GLU A 131 -28.25 -1.99 -17.79
C GLU A 131 -28.95 -3.28 -18.23
N LYS A 132 -30.30 -3.28 -18.26
CA LYS A 132 -31.10 -4.43 -18.76
C LYS A 132 -30.80 -4.74 -20.23
N GLN A 133 -30.74 -3.72 -21.08
CA GLN A 133 -30.45 -3.88 -22.50
C GLN A 133 -29.05 -4.46 -22.72
N LEU A 134 -28.04 -3.91 -22.03
CA LEU A 134 -26.66 -4.39 -22.08
C LEU A 134 -26.54 -5.84 -21.57
N ARG A 135 -27.20 -6.19 -20.46
CA ARG A 135 -27.26 -7.57 -19.96
C ARG A 135 -27.86 -8.53 -20.98
N LYS A 136 -28.97 -8.16 -21.63
CA LYS A 136 -29.61 -8.99 -22.67
C LYS A 136 -28.68 -9.20 -23.86
N LEU A 137 -27.99 -8.14 -24.29
CA LEU A 137 -27.00 -8.19 -25.37
C LEU A 137 -25.85 -9.14 -25.03
N VAL A 138 -25.20 -8.95 -23.88
CA VAL A 138 -24.10 -9.79 -23.41
C VAL A 138 -24.55 -11.24 -23.22
N ARG A 139 -25.73 -11.48 -22.64
CA ARG A 139 -26.30 -12.83 -22.51
C ARG A 139 -26.42 -13.54 -23.86
N GLY A 140 -26.85 -12.83 -24.90
CA GLY A 140 -26.96 -13.38 -26.26
C GLY A 140 -25.62 -13.85 -26.83
N GLN A 141 -24.52 -13.19 -26.45
CA GLN A 141 -23.17 -13.58 -26.83
C GLN A 141 -22.64 -14.74 -25.97
N VAL A 142 -22.73 -14.63 -24.64
CA VAL A 142 -22.24 -15.65 -23.70
C VAL A 142 -22.95 -16.99 -23.89
N LYS A 143 -24.25 -17.00 -24.27
CA LYS A 143 -25.00 -18.23 -24.60
C LYS A 143 -24.43 -19.03 -25.77
N LYS A 144 -23.63 -18.41 -26.63
CA LYS A 144 -22.98 -19.09 -27.77
C LYS A 144 -21.73 -19.83 -27.33
N TRP A 145 -21.23 -19.57 -26.12
CA TRP A 145 -20.05 -20.24 -25.57
C TRP A 145 -20.46 -21.57 -24.95
N ASN A 146 -19.58 -22.55 -25.02
CA ASN A 146 -19.65 -23.78 -24.24
C ASN A 146 -18.33 -23.95 -23.46
N GLU A 147 -18.28 -24.90 -22.53
CA GLU A 147 -17.13 -25.09 -21.63
C GLU A 147 -15.81 -25.35 -22.38
N SER A 148 -15.87 -25.96 -23.57
CA SER A 148 -14.69 -26.22 -24.40
C SER A 148 -14.39 -25.14 -25.45
N GLN A 149 -15.25 -24.14 -25.61
CA GLN A 149 -15.16 -23.11 -26.66
C GLN A 149 -15.49 -21.71 -26.11
N VAL A 150 -14.80 -21.31 -25.04
CA VAL A 150 -14.81 -19.91 -24.58
C VAL A 150 -13.81 -19.10 -25.43
N PRO A 151 -14.24 -18.01 -26.11
CA PRO A 151 -13.38 -17.25 -27.01
C PRO A 151 -12.21 -16.60 -26.26
N ASP A 152 -11.08 -16.44 -26.95
CA ASP A 152 -9.99 -15.58 -26.48
C ASP A 152 -10.24 -14.14 -26.91
N ILE A 153 -10.94 -13.40 -26.06
CA ILE A 153 -11.21 -11.98 -26.31
C ILE A 153 -10.04 -11.21 -25.69
N PRO A 154 -9.23 -10.50 -26.50
CA PRO A 154 -8.14 -9.70 -25.98
C PRO A 154 -8.68 -8.66 -25.00
N ILE A 155 -8.11 -8.61 -23.81
CA ILE A 155 -8.38 -7.50 -22.91
C ILE A 155 -7.32 -6.45 -23.15
N THR A 156 -7.72 -5.34 -23.77
CA THR A 156 -6.86 -4.20 -24.02
C THR A 156 -6.70 -3.40 -22.74
N PHE A 157 -6.06 -3.98 -21.72
CA PHE A 157 -5.50 -3.15 -20.67
C PHE A 157 -4.36 -2.35 -21.30
N VAL A 158 -4.27 -1.07 -20.96
CA VAL A 158 -3.11 -0.26 -21.32
C VAL A 158 -1.90 -0.94 -20.68
N SER A 159 -1.18 -1.74 -21.47
CA SER A 159 0.10 -2.41 -21.19
C SER A 159 0.30 -2.89 -19.75
N THR A 160 0.20 -4.20 -19.51
CA THR A 160 0.89 -4.81 -18.37
C THR A 160 2.38 -4.49 -18.48
N LEU A 161 2.90 -3.69 -17.54
CA LEU A 161 4.34 -3.47 -17.40
C LEU A 161 4.98 -4.83 -17.15
N LYS A 162 5.76 -5.31 -18.12
CA LYS A 162 6.64 -6.47 -17.91
C LYS A 162 8.03 -5.90 -17.68
N ASP A 163 8.61 -6.17 -16.51
CA ASP A 163 9.95 -5.71 -16.12
C ASP A 163 10.11 -4.17 -16.08
N GLY A 164 9.04 -3.45 -15.75
CA GLY A 164 9.06 -1.97 -15.69
C GLY A 164 9.12 -1.28 -17.07
N ILE A 165 9.01 -2.05 -18.16
CA ILE A 165 9.02 -1.54 -19.53
C ILE A 165 7.60 -1.68 -20.10
N CYS A 166 7.07 -0.56 -20.60
CA CYS A 166 5.78 -0.50 -21.27
C CYS A 166 5.95 -1.05 -22.70
N PHE A 167 5.65 -2.33 -22.91
CA PHE A 167 5.69 -2.93 -24.25
C PHE A 167 4.39 -2.62 -24.98
N GLY A 168 4.32 -1.43 -25.59
CA GLY A 168 3.30 -1.14 -26.59
C GLY A 168 3.47 -2.07 -27.78
N LYS A 169 2.72 -3.18 -27.83
CA LYS A 169 2.55 -3.94 -29.07
C LYS A 169 1.78 -3.05 -30.04
N SER A 170 2.49 -2.28 -30.86
CA SER A 170 1.87 -1.63 -32.02
C SER A 170 1.48 -2.72 -33.01
N SER A 171 0.29 -3.28 -32.82
CA SER A 171 -0.30 -4.24 -33.75
C SER A 171 -0.65 -3.51 -35.03
N GLY A 172 0.32 -3.48 -35.96
CA GLY A 172 0.07 -3.38 -37.39
C GLY A 172 -0.23 -1.99 -37.91
N VAL A 173 0.82 -1.32 -38.38
CA VAL A 173 0.89 -0.90 -39.78
C VAL A 173 2.35 -1.05 -40.21
N LYS A 174 2.69 -2.03 -41.06
CA LYS A 174 3.98 -2.05 -41.79
C LYS A 174 3.99 -0.97 -42.88
N ARG A 175 3.57 0.25 -42.55
CA ARG A 175 3.97 1.40 -43.36
C ARG A 175 5.43 1.58 -43.01
N LYS A 176 6.31 1.66 -44.02
CA LYS A 176 7.64 2.25 -43.82
C LYS A 176 7.36 3.58 -43.16
N GLN A 177 7.53 3.66 -41.84
CA GLN A 177 7.55 4.95 -41.19
C GLN A 177 8.74 5.67 -41.83
N PRO A 178 8.58 6.92 -42.27
CA PRO A 178 9.71 7.70 -42.75
C PRO A 178 10.85 7.55 -41.74
N GLU A 179 12.08 7.34 -42.20
CA GLU A 179 13.24 7.14 -41.30
C GLU A 179 13.35 8.25 -40.23
N GLU A 180 12.86 9.44 -40.57
CA GLU A 180 12.72 10.60 -39.68
C GLU A 180 11.80 10.33 -38.48
N VAL A 181 10.66 9.66 -38.66
CA VAL A 181 9.72 9.36 -37.56
C VAL A 181 10.31 8.33 -36.60
N THR A 182 11.00 7.31 -37.11
CA THR A 182 11.72 6.35 -36.27
C THR A 182 12.79 7.05 -35.44
N LYS A 183 13.60 7.92 -36.06
CA LYS A 183 14.58 8.74 -35.33
C LYS A 183 13.95 9.62 -34.24
N ILE A 184 12.77 10.21 -34.50
CA ILE A 184 12.04 11.01 -33.51
C ILE A 184 11.55 10.14 -32.35
N VAL A 185 10.93 8.99 -32.63
CA VAL A 185 10.44 8.06 -31.61
C VAL A 185 11.60 7.50 -30.78
N ASP A 186 12.71 7.15 -31.42
CA ASP A 186 13.93 6.68 -30.75
C ASP A 186 14.60 7.78 -29.91
N SER A 187 14.32 9.05 -30.20
CA SER A 187 14.81 10.20 -29.43
C SER A 187 13.96 10.51 -28.19
N LEU A 188 12.80 9.87 -28.02
CA LEU A 188 11.96 10.06 -26.85
C LEU A 188 12.70 9.62 -25.58
N GLN A 189 12.69 10.47 -24.56
CA GLN A 189 13.33 10.20 -23.27
C GLN A 189 12.27 9.86 -22.23
N VAL A 190 12.47 8.74 -21.53
CA VAL A 190 11.70 8.41 -20.32
C VAL A 190 12.21 9.26 -19.16
N ARG A 191 11.30 9.91 -18.44
CA ARG A 191 11.62 10.69 -17.23
C ARG A 191 10.80 10.18 -16.06
N ASN A 192 11.46 9.91 -14.94
CA ASN A 192 10.79 9.62 -13.68
C ASN A 192 10.29 10.94 -13.10
N VAL A 193 8.97 11.06 -12.91
CA VAL A 193 8.35 12.25 -12.35
C VAL A 193 7.78 11.89 -10.97
N PHE A 194 8.23 12.60 -9.94
CA PHE A 194 7.81 12.43 -8.55
C PHE A 194 8.08 11.02 -7.94
N PRO A 195 9.31 10.46 -8.05
CA PRO A 195 9.61 9.18 -7.42
C PRO A 195 9.67 9.33 -5.89
N THR A 196 8.91 8.49 -5.18
CA THR A 196 9.10 8.31 -3.74
C THR A 196 10.36 7.46 -3.51
N LYS A 197 11.32 7.98 -2.74
CA LYS A 197 12.57 7.29 -2.44
C LYS A 197 12.52 6.63 -1.07
N VAL A 198 12.83 5.33 -1.01
CA VAL A 198 13.07 4.58 0.23
C VAL A 198 14.50 4.04 0.17
N LEU A 199 15.28 4.26 1.23
CA LEU A 199 16.67 3.83 1.33
C LEU A 199 16.78 2.75 2.40
N SER A 200 17.53 1.68 2.13
CA SER A 200 17.79 0.65 3.13
C SER A 200 19.23 0.15 3.10
N VAL A 201 19.72 -0.28 4.26
CA VAL A 201 21.06 -0.85 4.43
C VAL A 201 21.05 -1.84 5.60
N ASN A 202 21.79 -2.95 5.50
CA ASN A 202 22.03 -3.82 6.65
C ASN A 202 23.29 -3.36 7.38
N VAL A 203 23.15 -2.87 8.61
CA VAL A 203 24.24 -2.32 9.42
C VAL A 203 24.80 -3.31 10.43
N LEU A 204 24.31 -4.56 10.48
CA LEU A 204 24.65 -5.51 11.53
C LEU A 204 26.17 -5.71 11.68
N SER A 205 26.88 -5.85 10.56
CA SER A 205 28.34 -6.02 10.54
C SER A 205 29.15 -4.77 10.92
N LEU A 206 28.50 -3.60 10.96
CA LEU A 206 29.11 -2.32 11.31
C LEU A 206 28.87 -1.96 12.78
N LEU A 207 28.06 -2.74 13.49
CA LEU A 207 27.70 -2.53 14.88
C LEU A 207 28.54 -3.44 15.80
N PRO A 208 28.73 -3.07 17.08
CA PRO A 208 29.39 -3.94 18.04
C PRO A 208 28.73 -5.32 18.11
N GLU A 209 29.52 -6.36 18.36
CA GLU A 209 28.98 -7.72 18.49
C GLU A 209 27.87 -7.79 19.55
N GLY A 210 26.75 -8.42 19.20
CA GLY A 210 25.58 -8.57 20.06
C GLY A 210 24.78 -7.28 20.33
N PHE A 211 25.09 -6.17 19.67
CA PHE A 211 24.42 -4.87 19.84
C PHE A 211 22.90 -4.94 19.70
N THR A 212 22.42 -5.47 18.57
CA THR A 212 20.98 -5.60 18.26
C THR A 212 20.27 -6.49 19.27
N LYS A 213 20.89 -7.61 19.64
CA LYS A 213 20.39 -8.54 20.66
C LYS A 213 20.22 -7.85 22.02
N ARG A 214 21.24 -7.14 22.51
CA ARG A 214 21.18 -6.45 23.82
C ARG A 214 20.07 -5.39 23.83
N LEU A 215 20.02 -4.53 22.83
CA LEU A 215 18.94 -3.53 22.70
C LEU A 215 17.55 -4.17 22.69
N ALA A 216 17.38 -5.25 21.92
CA ALA A 216 16.12 -5.97 21.86
C ALA A 216 15.75 -6.62 23.20
N ASP A 217 16.71 -7.23 23.91
CA ASP A 217 16.49 -7.82 25.24
C ASP A 217 16.05 -6.76 26.26
N LEU A 218 16.73 -5.60 26.29
CA LEU A 218 16.34 -4.48 27.16
C LEU A 218 14.91 -4.02 26.85
N ALA A 219 14.56 -3.86 25.58
CA ALA A 219 13.24 -3.41 25.15
C ALA A 219 12.13 -4.40 25.51
N VAL A 220 12.34 -5.69 25.25
CA VAL A 220 11.39 -6.76 25.60
C VAL A 220 11.18 -6.82 27.11
N GLN A 221 12.27 -6.78 27.90
CA GLN A 221 12.18 -6.81 29.35
C GLN A 221 11.34 -5.62 29.87
N LYS A 222 11.60 -4.40 29.38
CA LYS A 222 10.85 -3.22 29.81
C LYS A 222 9.39 -3.28 29.37
N TYR A 223 9.13 -3.71 28.13
CA TYR A 223 7.78 -3.87 27.63
C TYR A 223 6.98 -4.87 28.46
N GLN A 224 7.56 -6.02 28.82
CA GLN A 224 6.91 -7.02 29.68
C GLN A 224 6.63 -6.51 31.10
N GLN A 225 7.50 -5.66 31.65
CA GLN A 225 7.23 -5.00 32.94
C GLN A 225 6.09 -3.98 32.81
N PHE A 226 6.07 -3.23 31.71
CA PHE A 226 5.04 -2.24 31.43
C PHE A 226 3.66 -2.88 31.20
N SER A 227 3.60 -3.97 30.42
CA SER A 227 2.36 -4.66 30.04
C SER A 227 1.62 -5.26 31.23
N LYS A 228 2.33 -5.66 32.30
CA LYS A 228 1.71 -6.13 33.55
C LYS A 228 0.76 -5.13 34.19
N LYS A 229 0.87 -3.83 33.86
CA LYS A 229 -0.02 -2.78 34.34
C LYS A 229 -1.34 -2.70 33.55
N PHE A 230 -1.42 -3.40 32.41
CA PHE A 230 -2.54 -3.38 31.47
C PHE A 230 -2.82 -4.81 30.97
N PRO A 231 -3.44 -5.69 31.78
CA PRO A 231 -3.61 -7.10 31.41
C PRO A 231 -4.60 -7.35 30.26
N ASP A 232 -5.60 -6.48 30.09
CA ASP A 232 -6.75 -6.71 29.19
C ASP A 232 -6.83 -5.71 28.02
N ILE A 233 -5.69 -5.13 27.64
CA ILE A 233 -5.62 -4.16 26.55
C ILE A 233 -5.26 -4.86 25.23
N ASP A 234 -5.79 -4.35 24.12
CA ASP A 234 -5.38 -4.78 22.79
C ASP A 234 -3.86 -4.58 22.61
N PRO A 235 -3.13 -5.54 21.97
CA PRO A 235 -1.69 -5.41 21.76
C PRO A 235 -1.25 -4.13 21.03
N ASN A 236 -2.06 -3.58 20.12
CA ASN A 236 -1.78 -2.31 19.47
C ASN A 236 -1.86 -1.15 20.47
N ASP A 237 -2.97 -1.07 21.21
CA ASP A 237 -3.19 0.01 22.18
C ASP A 237 -2.17 -0.05 23.32
N LEU A 238 -1.70 -1.24 23.69
CA LEU A 238 -0.59 -1.41 24.63
C LEU A 238 0.71 -0.81 24.10
N ASN A 239 1.01 -1.03 22.81
CA ASN A 239 2.21 -0.50 22.18
C ASN A 239 2.13 1.03 22.08
N ASP A 240 0.97 1.59 21.77
CA ASP A 240 0.75 3.05 21.77
C ASP A 240 0.91 3.65 23.18
N LYS A 241 0.44 2.96 24.22
CA LYS A 241 0.71 3.35 25.63
C LYS A 241 2.18 3.21 25.99
N PHE A 242 2.87 2.18 25.49
CA PHE A 242 4.30 2.00 25.73
C PHE A 242 5.13 3.08 25.03
N PHE A 243 4.72 3.51 23.82
CA PHE A 243 5.28 4.68 23.15
C PHE A 243 5.11 5.94 24.01
N GLY A 244 3.89 6.22 24.49
CA GLY A 244 3.63 7.39 25.35
C GLY A 244 4.38 7.38 26.69
N PHE A 245 4.79 6.19 27.18
CA PHE A 245 5.63 6.05 28.36
C PHE A 245 7.11 6.41 28.11
N GLN A 246 7.60 6.21 26.89
CA GLN A 246 9.01 6.44 26.55
C GLN A 246 9.37 7.93 26.50
N SER A 247 10.67 8.19 26.61
CA SER A 247 11.28 9.52 26.54
C SER A 247 11.89 9.64 25.16
N THR A 248 11.14 10.21 24.23
CA THR A 248 11.50 10.10 22.82
C THR A 248 12.43 11.19 22.31
N THR A 249 12.65 12.27 23.07
CA THR A 249 13.52 13.40 22.68
C THR A 249 14.61 13.68 23.71
N ALA A 250 15.72 14.29 23.26
CA ALA A 250 16.83 14.67 24.13
C ALA A 250 16.41 15.64 25.24
N ASP A 251 15.64 16.68 24.90
CA ASP A 251 15.16 17.68 25.89
C ASP A 251 14.37 17.06 27.03
N ARG A 252 13.58 16.01 26.75
CA ARG A 252 12.83 15.29 27.79
C ARG A 252 13.74 14.46 28.67
N LEU A 253 14.76 13.83 28.10
CA LEU A 253 15.77 13.10 28.87
C LEU A 253 16.51 14.04 29.82
N ASP A 254 16.90 15.22 29.34
CA ASP A 254 17.57 16.25 30.13
C ASP A 254 16.65 16.84 31.22
N ALA A 255 15.35 16.93 30.95
CA ALA A 255 14.34 17.34 31.92
C ALA A 255 14.02 16.28 33.00
N GLY A 256 14.73 15.14 33.01
CA GLY A 256 14.62 14.11 34.05
C GLY A 256 13.84 12.87 33.64
N ASP A 257 13.27 12.80 32.43
CA ASP A 257 12.59 11.58 31.95
C ASP A 257 13.56 10.41 31.76
N ILE A 258 14.87 10.63 31.92
CA ILE A 258 15.89 9.58 32.02
C ILE A 258 15.54 8.52 33.09
N GLN A 259 14.81 8.91 34.14
CA GLN A 259 14.41 8.01 35.24
C GLN A 259 13.28 7.04 34.86
N LYS A 260 12.59 7.25 33.74
CA LYS A 260 11.53 6.32 33.29
C LYS A 260 12.11 4.97 32.86
N TRP A 261 13.28 5.01 32.21
CA TRP A 261 13.97 3.82 31.71
C TRP A 261 15.50 4.00 31.79
N PRO A 262 16.06 4.10 33.02
CA PRO A 262 17.48 4.39 33.23
C PRO A 262 18.39 3.34 32.57
N GLU A 263 17.95 2.08 32.52
CA GLU A 263 18.70 0.98 31.92
C GLU A 263 18.96 1.22 30.42
N MET A 264 18.02 1.86 29.71
CA MET A 264 18.18 2.23 28.30
C MET A 264 18.85 3.60 28.16
N TYR A 265 18.37 4.62 28.88
CA TYR A 265 18.76 5.99 28.58
C TYR A 265 20.08 6.42 29.21
N ARG A 266 20.38 5.97 30.43
CA ARG A 266 21.58 6.35 31.19
C ARG A 266 22.67 5.32 31.07
N ASP A 267 22.31 4.05 31.25
CA ASP A 267 23.25 2.98 31.54
C ASP A 267 23.68 2.20 30.28
N SER A 268 22.96 2.34 29.17
CA SER A 268 23.25 1.63 27.91
C SER A 268 24.17 2.42 26.97
N GLU A 269 25.39 1.94 26.77
CA GLU A 269 26.28 2.45 25.70
C GLU A 269 25.71 2.15 24.30
N ASP A 270 24.98 1.05 24.14
CA ASP A 270 24.34 0.71 22.87
C ASP A 270 23.28 1.76 22.49
N PHE A 271 22.57 2.34 23.46
CA PHE A 271 21.61 3.41 23.19
C PHE A 271 22.29 4.69 22.68
N LYS A 272 23.48 5.03 23.20
CA LYS A 272 24.28 6.17 22.72
C LYS A 272 24.84 5.95 21.31
N ILE A 273 25.12 4.70 20.94
CA ILE A 273 25.47 4.34 19.56
C ILE A 273 24.23 4.42 18.66
N LEU A 274 23.10 3.87 19.11
CA LEU A 274 21.83 3.89 18.40
C LEU A 274 21.40 5.32 18.04
N THR A 275 21.42 6.25 18.99
CA THR A 275 21.04 7.66 18.75
C THR A 275 21.89 8.31 17.66
N ARG A 276 23.22 8.08 17.68
CA ARG A 276 24.15 8.58 16.66
C ARG A 276 23.89 7.95 15.29
N VAL A 277 23.70 6.63 15.24
CA VAL A 277 23.41 5.90 13.98
C VAL A 277 22.09 6.38 13.38
N MET A 278 21.01 6.46 14.17
CA MET A 278 19.70 6.88 13.69
C MET A 278 19.71 8.33 13.22
N LYS A 279 20.33 9.24 13.97
CA LYS A 279 20.45 10.65 13.56
C LYS A 279 21.23 10.79 12.24
N GLY A 280 22.41 10.15 12.15
CA GLY A 280 23.22 10.20 10.92
C GLY A 280 22.52 9.55 9.72
N ALA A 281 21.71 8.50 9.93
CA ALA A 281 20.93 7.88 8.86
C ALA A 281 19.79 8.77 8.35
N LEU A 282 19.09 9.45 9.25
CA LEU A 282 18.04 10.41 8.91
C LEU A 282 18.61 11.61 8.13
N GLU A 283 19.70 12.21 8.62
CA GLU A 283 20.38 13.31 7.94
C GLU A 283 20.95 12.87 6.58
N GLY A 284 21.58 11.69 6.54
CA GLY A 284 22.11 11.10 5.31
C GLY A 284 21.03 10.72 4.29
N PHE A 285 19.82 10.38 4.74
CA PHE A 285 18.67 10.17 3.87
C PHE A 285 18.30 11.47 3.15
N LEU A 286 18.18 12.59 3.87
CA LEU A 286 17.81 13.88 3.28
C LEU A 286 18.88 14.37 2.29
N ASP A 287 20.16 14.25 2.65
CA ASP A 287 21.29 14.56 1.77
C ASP A 287 21.24 13.77 0.45
N ARG A 288 21.11 12.43 0.53
CA ARG A 288 21.06 11.55 -0.65
C ARG A 288 19.82 11.73 -1.51
N THR A 289 18.71 12.16 -0.92
CA THR A 289 17.46 12.39 -1.66
C THR A 289 17.41 13.78 -2.29
N GLY A 290 18.31 14.69 -1.92
CA GLY A 290 18.35 16.08 -2.37
C GLY A 290 17.38 16.98 -1.61
N ALA A 291 16.83 16.52 -0.48
CA ALA A 291 15.97 17.34 0.38
C ALA A 291 16.85 18.35 1.15
N PRO A 292 16.66 19.66 0.93
CA PRO A 292 17.48 20.66 1.61
C PRO A 292 17.20 20.63 3.11
N LEU A 293 18.24 20.42 3.90
CA LEU A 293 18.20 20.74 5.32
C LEU A 293 18.34 22.26 5.48
N PRO A 294 17.48 22.94 6.26
CA PRO A 294 17.79 24.22 6.88
C PRO A 294 19.22 24.21 7.39
N ARG A 295 19.99 25.22 6.96
CA ARG A 295 21.46 25.23 7.10
C ARG A 295 21.96 25.34 8.54
N GLN A 296 21.08 25.55 9.53
CA GLN A 296 21.50 25.66 10.93
C GLN A 296 21.46 24.28 11.59
N ALA A 297 22.65 23.75 11.89
CA ALA A 297 22.81 22.55 12.69
C ALA A 297 22.19 22.77 14.07
N GLY A 298 21.09 22.06 14.37
CA GLY A 298 20.33 22.21 15.62
C GLY A 298 18.83 22.37 15.42
N ASP A 299 18.37 22.67 14.21
CA ASP A 299 16.94 22.91 13.94
C ASP A 299 16.08 21.63 13.96
N TYR A 300 16.72 20.46 13.96
CA TYR A 300 16.02 19.18 13.98
C TYR A 300 16.27 18.39 15.26
N GLY A 301 15.18 18.03 15.93
CA GLY A 301 15.15 17.12 17.05
C GLY A 301 15.12 15.66 16.59
N LEU A 302 15.94 14.81 17.22
CA LEU A 302 15.78 13.37 17.09
C LEU A 302 14.64 12.92 18.00
N VAL A 303 13.63 12.28 17.40
CA VAL A 303 12.61 11.52 18.14
C VAL A 303 12.94 10.04 17.97
N LEU A 304 13.18 9.28 19.04
CA LEU A 304 13.57 7.87 18.98
C LEU A 304 12.80 7.04 20.01
N TRP A 305 12.27 5.88 19.60
CA TRP A 305 11.55 4.98 20.48
C TRP A 305 11.71 3.51 20.07
N ALA A 306 11.49 2.61 21.03
CA ALA A 306 11.38 1.18 20.81
C ALA A 306 9.91 0.79 20.53
N ALA A 307 9.70 -0.02 19.49
CA ALA A 307 8.45 -0.69 19.19
C ALA A 307 8.65 -2.20 19.40
N VAL A 308 7.81 -2.80 20.23
CA VAL A 308 7.88 -4.23 20.59
C VAL A 308 6.58 -4.91 20.18
N TYR A 309 6.68 -5.89 19.30
CA TYR A 309 5.55 -6.64 18.78
C TYR A 309 5.63 -8.09 19.26
N PRO A 310 4.93 -8.45 20.35
CA PRO A 310 4.82 -9.83 20.77
C PRO A 310 4.02 -10.66 19.76
N GLY A 311 4.17 -11.98 19.80
CA GLY A 311 3.52 -12.96 18.93
C GLY A 311 2.02 -13.16 19.16
N ASN A 312 1.31 -12.10 19.47
CA ASN A 312 -0.11 -12.11 19.84
C ASN A 312 -0.93 -11.12 19.01
N GLY A 313 -0.44 -10.71 17.84
CA GLY A 313 -1.17 -9.84 16.91
C GLY A 313 -0.81 -8.37 16.98
N GLY A 314 0.23 -7.99 17.73
CA GLY A 314 0.73 -6.62 17.80
C GLY A 314 0.95 -6.04 16.40
N ARG A 315 0.43 -4.83 16.17
CA ARG A 315 0.46 -4.14 14.88
C ARG A 315 0.70 -2.65 15.07
N HIS A 316 0.75 -1.92 13.96
CA HIS A 316 0.68 -0.47 13.96
C HIS A 316 -0.08 -0.02 12.70
N GLY A 317 -1.16 0.75 12.89
CA GLY A 317 -2.07 1.13 11.81
C GLY A 317 -1.44 2.00 10.73
N TYR A 318 -2.23 2.29 9.70
CA TYR A 318 -1.86 3.29 8.69
C TYR A 318 -1.69 4.65 9.35
N HIS A 319 -0.55 5.29 9.12
CA HIS A 319 -0.28 6.63 9.63
C HIS A 319 0.88 7.28 8.85
N VAL A 320 1.17 8.53 9.21
CA VAL A 320 2.33 9.30 8.78
C VAL A 320 2.97 9.97 10.01
N HIS A 321 4.21 10.40 9.92
CA HIS A 321 4.89 11.14 11.00
C HIS A 321 4.84 12.64 10.73
N GLN A 322 3.71 13.26 11.08
CA GLN A 322 3.48 14.69 10.88
C GLN A 322 4.57 15.53 11.57
N GLY A 323 5.05 16.55 10.86
CA GLY A 323 6.09 17.47 11.33
C GLY A 323 7.50 16.91 11.47
N SER A 324 7.73 15.72 10.92
CA SER A 324 9.08 15.21 10.69
C SER A 324 9.49 15.41 9.24
N ALA A 325 10.78 15.46 8.94
CA ALA A 325 11.31 15.52 7.57
C ALA A 325 11.56 14.12 7.01
N SER A 326 12.15 13.25 7.83
CA SER A 326 12.41 11.85 7.49
C SER A 326 12.13 10.95 8.68
N SER A 327 11.94 9.68 8.37
CA SER A 327 11.72 8.61 9.34
C SER A 327 12.65 7.43 9.01
N CYS A 328 13.15 6.75 10.03
CA CYS A 328 13.97 5.56 9.88
C CYS A 328 13.58 4.49 10.91
N VAL A 329 13.79 3.22 10.57
CA VAL A 329 13.53 2.09 11.45
C VAL A 329 14.72 1.13 11.42
N LEU A 330 15.33 0.87 12.58
CA LEU A 330 16.33 -0.19 12.76
C LEU A 330 15.66 -1.45 13.33
N TYR A 331 15.81 -2.58 12.65
CA TYR A 331 15.25 -3.85 13.10
C TYR A 331 16.25 -4.60 13.98
N ALA A 332 16.12 -4.47 15.30
CA ALA A 332 17.02 -5.09 16.28
C ALA A 332 16.71 -6.58 16.54
N ARG A 333 15.47 -7.00 16.32
CA ARG A 333 15.08 -8.43 16.35
C ARG A 333 13.94 -8.66 15.38
N VAL A 334 14.10 -9.66 14.53
CA VAL A 334 13.08 -10.07 13.57
C VAL A 334 12.81 -11.56 13.75
N ALA A 335 11.53 -11.89 13.88
CA ALA A 335 11.05 -13.26 14.01
C ALA A 335 10.71 -13.85 12.64
N GLY A 336 11.22 -15.06 12.35
CA GLY A 336 10.78 -15.91 11.24
C GLY A 336 10.57 -15.22 9.89
N ALA A 337 9.45 -15.55 9.23
CA ALA A 337 8.93 -14.89 8.03
C ALA A 337 8.53 -13.45 8.40
N SER A 338 9.54 -12.57 8.45
CA SER A 338 9.49 -11.22 8.98
C SER A 338 8.20 -10.49 8.60
N THR A 339 7.34 -10.17 9.57
CA THR A 339 6.24 -9.24 9.34
C THR A 339 6.79 -7.97 8.66
N PRO A 340 6.28 -7.57 7.48
CA PRO A 340 6.88 -6.47 6.74
C PRO A 340 6.56 -5.12 7.41
N ILE A 341 7.15 -4.06 6.88
CA ILE A 341 6.53 -2.74 6.86
C ILE A 341 5.95 -2.53 5.46
N SER A 342 4.73 -2.02 5.37
CA SER A 342 4.07 -1.71 4.10
C SER A 342 4.12 -0.21 3.88
N PHE A 343 4.64 0.22 2.75
CA PHE A 343 4.59 1.60 2.26
C PHE A 343 3.52 1.72 1.19
N ILE A 344 2.73 2.78 1.23
CA ILE A 344 1.60 2.98 0.34
C ILE A 344 1.92 4.08 -0.66
N ASP A 345 1.52 3.90 -1.92
CA ASP A 345 1.67 4.94 -2.93
C ASP A 345 0.91 6.20 -2.47
N PRO A 346 1.61 7.33 -2.25
CA PRO A 346 1.00 8.55 -1.72
C PRO A 346 -0.06 9.16 -2.67
N ARG A 347 -0.06 8.75 -3.95
CA ARG A 347 -1.07 9.17 -4.93
C ARG A 347 -2.40 8.44 -4.75
N GLY A 348 -2.37 7.23 -4.20
CA GLY A 348 -3.54 6.44 -3.83
C GLY A 348 -3.98 6.67 -2.38
N ALA A 349 -3.06 7.16 -1.54
CA ALA A 349 -3.23 7.41 -0.11
C ALA A 349 -2.63 8.77 0.27
N PRO A 350 -3.41 9.87 0.20
CA PRO A 350 -2.89 11.19 0.49
C PRO A 350 -2.41 11.30 1.93
N PRO A 351 -1.21 11.87 2.20
CA PRO A 351 -0.62 11.94 3.55
C PRO A 351 -1.38 12.84 4.54
N VAL A 352 -2.41 13.54 4.06
CA VAL A 352 -3.29 14.43 4.84
C VAL A 352 -4.60 13.76 5.25
N GLU A 353 -4.82 12.50 4.85
CA GLU A 353 -5.99 11.74 5.27
C GLU A 353 -5.89 11.38 6.76
N ASP A 354 -7.01 11.46 7.46
CA ASP A 354 -7.13 10.92 8.81
C ASP A 354 -7.28 9.40 8.72
N TYR A 355 -6.23 8.66 9.04
CA TYR A 355 -6.25 7.20 9.02
C TYR A 355 -6.85 6.58 10.29
N GLU A 356 -7.01 7.35 11.36
CA GLU A 356 -7.59 6.88 12.62
C GLU A 356 -9.10 6.64 12.48
N GLN A 357 -9.78 7.32 11.54
CA GLN A 357 -11.21 7.13 11.29
C GLN A 357 -11.61 5.71 10.84
N TYR A 358 -10.66 4.86 10.43
CA TYR A 358 -10.90 3.49 9.97
C TYR A 358 -10.95 2.45 11.11
N GLU A 359 -11.07 2.90 12.37
CA GLU A 359 -11.12 2.07 13.59
C GLU A 359 -12.18 0.95 13.64
N LYS A 360 -13.28 1.05 12.87
CA LYS A 360 -14.45 0.17 13.02
C LYS A 360 -14.37 -1.16 12.27
N GLU A 361 -13.41 -1.34 11.36
CA GLU A 361 -13.22 -2.60 10.65
C GLU A 361 -12.16 -3.45 11.40
N PRO A 362 -12.35 -4.77 11.55
CA PRO A 362 -11.52 -5.62 12.41
C PRO A 362 -10.03 -5.64 12.06
N GLU A 363 -9.65 -5.18 10.85
CA GLU A 363 -8.24 -5.02 10.44
C GLU A 363 -7.80 -3.55 10.23
N ARG A 364 -8.63 -2.52 10.47
CA ARG A 364 -8.34 -1.10 10.14
C ARG A 364 -7.73 -0.94 8.73
N ASP A 365 -8.24 -1.72 7.76
CA ASP A 365 -7.70 -1.77 6.41
C ASP A 365 -8.20 -0.59 5.57
N PHE A 366 -7.49 0.52 5.69
CA PHE A 366 -7.47 1.51 4.64
C PHE A 366 -6.88 0.87 3.37
N GLU A 367 -7.52 1.13 2.23
CA GLU A 367 -7.06 0.67 0.92
C GLU A 367 -6.79 1.87 0.01
N PRO A 368 -5.59 1.98 -0.58
CA PRO A 368 -5.28 3.05 -1.52
C PRO A 368 -6.20 3.01 -2.76
N LYS A 369 -6.43 4.16 -3.37
CA LYS A 369 -7.25 4.24 -4.59
C LYS A 369 -6.46 3.78 -5.82
N ALA A 370 -7.05 2.87 -6.60
CA ALA A 370 -6.53 2.57 -7.94
C ALA A 370 -6.54 3.83 -8.84
N PRO A 371 -5.55 4.01 -9.76
CA PRO A 371 -4.54 3.03 -10.18
C PRO A 371 -3.29 2.99 -9.29
N PHE A 372 -3.28 3.71 -8.17
CA PHE A 372 -2.15 3.79 -7.25
C PHE A 372 -2.37 2.85 -6.05
N HIS A 373 -2.90 1.66 -6.32
CA HIS A 373 -3.30 0.68 -5.29
C HIS A 373 -2.16 -0.22 -4.81
N HIS A 374 -0.98 -0.14 -5.43
CA HIS A 374 0.15 -0.97 -5.03
C HIS A 374 0.76 -0.51 -3.71
N ASN A 375 1.16 -1.50 -2.93
CA ASN A 375 1.93 -1.31 -1.71
C ASN A 375 3.34 -1.84 -1.95
N GLU A 376 4.35 -1.13 -1.45
CA GLU A 376 5.72 -1.61 -1.41
C GLU A 376 5.97 -2.25 -0.03
N TYR A 377 6.40 -3.51 -0.02
CA TYR A 377 6.60 -4.27 1.23
C TYR A 377 8.08 -4.50 1.48
N PHE A 378 8.58 -3.99 2.61
CA PHE A 378 9.94 -4.27 3.07
C PHE A 378 9.91 -5.34 4.15
N PHE A 379 10.49 -6.50 3.85
CA PHE A 379 10.60 -7.65 4.74
C PHE A 379 11.97 -7.64 5.43
N PRO A 380 12.06 -7.11 6.67
CA PRO A 380 13.36 -6.81 7.26
C PRO A 380 14.09 -8.06 7.75
N ARG A 381 15.40 -7.93 7.90
CA ARG A 381 16.27 -8.83 8.67
C ARG A 381 16.86 -8.09 9.86
N GLU A 382 17.44 -8.85 10.79
CA GLU A 382 18.18 -8.24 11.90
C GLU A 382 19.29 -7.31 11.38
N GLY A 383 19.34 -6.11 11.93
CA GLY A 383 20.26 -5.04 11.55
C GLY A 383 19.91 -4.33 10.24
N ASP A 384 18.81 -4.66 9.56
CA ASP A 384 18.31 -3.81 8.48
C ASP A 384 17.86 -2.46 9.06
N LEU A 385 18.27 -1.38 8.41
CA LEU A 385 17.89 -0.01 8.66
C LEU A 385 17.19 0.51 7.40
N VAL A 386 15.95 0.95 7.52
CA VAL A 386 15.16 1.52 6.41
C VAL A 386 14.80 2.97 6.72
N CYS A 387 14.97 3.87 5.76
CA CYS A 387 14.68 5.28 5.87
C CYS A 387 13.80 5.74 4.71
N PHE A 388 12.84 6.62 5.00
CA PHE A 388 11.80 7.05 4.08
C PHE A 388 11.33 8.47 4.44
N PRO A 389 10.68 9.20 3.51
CA PRO A 389 10.15 10.51 3.85
C PRO A 389 8.99 10.34 4.84
N SER A 390 8.93 11.20 5.85
CA SER A 390 8.00 11.09 6.98
C SER A 390 6.51 11.14 6.59
N TRP A 391 6.21 11.73 5.43
CA TRP A 391 4.87 11.81 4.85
C TRP A 391 4.46 10.53 4.12
N LEU A 392 5.37 9.57 3.92
CA LEU A 392 5.01 8.31 3.28
C LEU A 392 4.10 7.51 4.19
N VAL A 393 2.87 7.29 3.72
CA VAL A 393 1.86 6.49 4.43
C VAL A 393 2.38 5.07 4.56
N HIS A 394 2.37 4.55 5.78
CA HIS A 394 2.87 3.22 6.05
C HIS A 394 2.12 2.56 7.20
N ASN A 395 2.22 1.23 7.27
CA ASN A 395 1.71 0.46 8.40
C ASN A 395 2.66 -0.70 8.74
N VAL A 396 2.43 -1.28 9.93
CA VAL A 396 3.04 -2.54 10.35
C VAL A 396 1.90 -3.53 10.58
N PRO A 397 1.74 -4.54 9.70
CA PRO A 397 0.71 -5.57 9.86
C PRO A 397 0.82 -6.33 11.19
N SER A 398 -0.25 -7.02 11.58
CA SER A 398 -0.24 -7.84 12.79
C SER A 398 0.86 -8.91 12.78
N HIS A 399 1.59 -8.96 13.89
CA HIS A 399 2.65 -9.89 14.14
C HIS A 399 2.13 -11.14 14.85
N TRP A 400 2.18 -12.28 14.17
CA TRP A 400 1.65 -13.55 14.66
C TRP A 400 2.72 -14.64 14.86
N GLU A 401 4.00 -14.30 14.67
CA GLU A 401 5.10 -15.24 14.88
C GLU A 401 5.38 -15.43 16.37
N SER A 402 5.89 -16.59 16.77
CA SER A 402 6.13 -16.90 18.19
C SER A 402 7.22 -16.05 18.84
N GLU A 403 8.22 -15.65 18.06
CA GLU A 403 9.30 -14.80 18.53
C GLU A 403 8.88 -13.33 18.51
N THR A 404 9.32 -12.55 19.50
CA THR A 404 8.99 -11.12 19.56
C THR A 404 9.81 -10.32 18.54
N ARG A 405 9.15 -9.50 17.72
CA ARG A 405 9.81 -8.52 16.85
C ARG A 405 10.11 -7.24 17.63
N VAL A 406 11.32 -6.71 17.48
CA VAL A 406 11.73 -5.43 18.08
C VAL A 406 12.34 -4.53 17.02
N ALA A 407 11.82 -3.31 16.95
CA ALA A 407 12.33 -2.26 16.09
C ALA A 407 12.56 -0.98 16.87
N PHE A 408 13.54 -0.19 16.45
CA PHE A 408 13.77 1.17 16.95
C PHE A 408 13.44 2.15 15.83
N ALA A 409 12.34 2.85 15.97
CA ALA A 409 11.90 3.85 15.02
C ALA A 409 12.39 5.22 15.46
N ALA A 410 12.76 6.05 14.49
CA ALA A 410 13.20 7.40 14.72
C ALA A 410 12.66 8.36 13.66
N ASN A 411 12.42 9.60 14.09
CA ASN A 411 12.07 10.71 13.22
C ASN A 411 13.07 11.86 13.38
N LEU A 412 13.30 12.58 12.28
CA LEU A 412 13.98 13.86 12.29
C LEU A 412 12.93 14.97 12.29
N GLN A 413 12.59 15.47 13.47
CA GLN A 413 11.50 16.43 13.68
C GLN A 413 12.00 17.85 13.50
N GLY A 414 11.36 18.64 12.62
CA GLY A 414 11.68 20.06 12.47
C GLY A 414 11.00 20.92 13.53
N GLN A 415 11.32 22.21 13.56
CA GLN A 415 10.72 23.17 14.50
C GLN A 415 9.21 23.41 14.26
N GLY A 416 8.72 23.11 13.05
CA GLY A 416 7.32 23.27 12.67
C GLY A 416 6.83 22.18 11.72
N ALA A 417 5.55 21.85 11.84
CA ALA A 417 4.94 20.78 11.05
C ALA A 417 4.94 21.06 9.54
N TRP A 418 4.63 22.31 9.19
CA TRP A 418 4.58 22.80 7.82
C TRP A 418 5.95 22.84 7.14
N ASP A 419 6.97 23.21 7.89
CA ASP A 419 8.34 23.34 7.40
C ASP A 419 8.88 21.99 6.91
N SER A 420 8.77 20.97 7.76
CA SER A 420 9.26 19.63 7.45
C SER A 420 8.52 18.98 6.27
N TRP A 421 7.20 19.20 6.18
CA TRP A 421 6.40 18.65 5.07
C TRP A 421 6.69 19.38 3.76
N PHE A 422 6.70 20.71 3.76
CA PHE A 422 6.98 21.50 2.58
C PHE A 422 8.36 21.16 2.00
N HIS A 423 9.40 21.14 2.83
CA HIS A 423 10.76 20.88 2.39
C HIS A 423 10.97 19.49 1.81
N THR A 424 10.22 18.48 2.25
CA THR A 424 10.45 17.09 1.81
C THR A 424 9.45 16.60 0.76
N SER A 425 8.27 17.20 0.68
CA SER A 425 7.28 16.89 -0.36
C SER A 425 7.52 17.66 -1.66
N THR A 426 8.10 18.86 -1.59
CA THR A 426 8.32 19.72 -2.77
C THR A 426 9.74 19.68 -3.31
N ALA A 427 10.75 19.33 -2.51
CA ALA A 427 12.14 19.32 -2.98
C ALA A 427 12.47 18.21 -3.99
N TRP A 428 11.54 17.28 -4.23
CA TRP A 428 11.74 16.13 -5.12
C TRP A 428 11.10 16.32 -6.50
N THR A 429 10.63 17.54 -6.79
CA THR A 429 10.23 18.00 -8.13
C THR A 429 11.42 18.65 -8.81
#